data_AF-A0A7C1VSH9-F1
#
_entry.id   AF-A0A7C1VSH9-F1
#
_cell.length_a   1.000
_cell.length_b   1.000
_cell.length_c   1.000
_cell.angle_alpha   90.00
_cell.angle_beta   90.00
_cell.angle_gamma   90.00
#
_symmetry.space_group_name_H-M   'P 1'
#
loop_
_entity.id
_entity.type
_entity.pdbx_description
1 polymer ?
#
loop_
_entity_poly.entity_id
_entity_poly.type
_entity_poly.pdbx_seq_one_letter_code
_entity_poly.pdbx_strand_id
1 'polypeptide(L)'
;MMIFMVPAIEELYADFGGAELPLITRLMVDTGRFVSTPLGLISIVGSIAMLVIGYRYYSSTKSGRNFLDKIFLKVPVFGALNTKIQLTQLARLTSMLLTSGIPIVDALNIVGESLTNVHFRNALEFASREVGKGIPLAVPLSKSKYVPIILSQMIATGEETGKLDEVLLSLATYYENEVNEITANLTKLMEPIILLVVGGLVGILAIAIYLPIYQIGEFVQ
;
A
#
# COMPACT_ATOMS: atom_id res chain seq x y z
N MET A 1 -5.73 -29.96 -8.92
CA MET A 1 -4.89 -30.65 -7.93
C MET A 1 -5.60 -30.80 -6.59
N MET A 2 -6.04 -29.74 -5.89
CA MET A 2 -6.82 -29.89 -4.64
C MET A 2 -8.15 -30.65 -4.78
N ILE A 3 -8.86 -30.50 -5.92
CA ILE A 3 -10.13 -31.22 -6.21
C ILE A 3 -9.95 -32.75 -6.19
N PHE A 4 -8.76 -33.26 -6.50
CA PHE A 4 -8.49 -34.70 -6.58
C PHE A 4 -7.78 -35.25 -5.33
N MET A 5 -7.04 -34.39 -4.62
CA MET A 5 -6.22 -34.82 -3.47
C MET A 5 -7.03 -34.89 -2.16
N VAL A 6 -8.03 -34.02 -2.00
CA VAL A 6 -8.90 -33.99 -0.81
C VAL A 6 -9.75 -35.26 -0.67
N PRO A 7 -10.42 -35.78 -1.72
CA PRO A 7 -11.18 -37.03 -1.65
C PRO A 7 -10.31 -38.25 -1.31
N ALA A 8 -9.09 -38.32 -1.86
CA ALA A 8 -8.18 -39.43 -1.62
C ALA A 8 -7.71 -39.51 -0.16
N ILE A 9 -7.57 -38.36 0.53
CA ILE A 9 -7.25 -38.31 1.96
C ILE A 9 -8.46 -38.71 2.81
N GLU A 10 -9.67 -38.28 2.43
CA GLU A 10 -10.91 -38.66 3.12
C GLU A 10 -11.19 -40.17 3.01
N GLU A 11 -10.99 -40.75 1.83
CA GLU A 11 -11.19 -42.19 1.56
C GLU A 11 -10.18 -43.04 2.36
N LEU A 12 -8.92 -42.60 2.39
CA LEU A 12 -7.87 -43.25 3.18
C LEU A 12 -8.21 -43.23 4.69
N TYR A 13 -8.71 -42.11 5.22
CA TYR A 13 -9.14 -42.04 6.63
C TYR A 13 -10.44 -42.82 6.94
N ALA A 14 -11.35 -42.94 5.96
CA ALA A 14 -12.56 -43.74 6.11
C ALA A 14 -12.24 -45.24 6.25
N ASP A 15 -11.21 -45.71 5.55
CA ASP A 15 -10.75 -47.11 5.60
C ASP A 15 -10.00 -47.47 6.90
N PHE A 16 -9.36 -46.49 7.58
CA PHE A 16 -8.61 -46.70 8.82
C PHE A 16 -9.42 -46.54 10.13
N GLY A 17 -10.76 -46.51 10.07
CA GLY A 17 -11.62 -46.69 11.25
C GLY A 17 -12.36 -45.45 11.75
N GLY A 18 -12.60 -44.44 10.90
CA GLY A 18 -13.55 -43.36 11.21
C GLY A 18 -13.13 -42.42 12.33
N ALA A 19 -11.84 -42.40 12.70
CA ALA A 19 -11.32 -41.42 13.64
C ALA A 19 -11.49 -40.00 13.09
N GLU A 20 -12.00 -39.10 13.93
CA GLU A 20 -12.22 -37.70 13.58
C GLU A 20 -10.94 -37.05 13.04
N LEU A 21 -11.03 -36.45 11.85
CA LEU A 21 -9.91 -35.74 11.21
C LEU A 21 -9.27 -34.76 12.20
N PRO A 22 -7.94 -34.78 12.38
CA PRO A 22 -7.21 -33.78 13.16
C PRO A 22 -7.56 -32.36 12.71
N LEU A 23 -7.57 -31.41 13.65
CA LEU A 23 -8.11 -30.06 13.44
C LEU A 23 -7.46 -29.33 12.25
N ILE A 24 -6.17 -29.53 12.02
CA ILE A 24 -5.41 -28.96 10.89
C ILE A 24 -5.86 -29.58 9.56
N THR A 25 -6.02 -30.90 9.49
CA THR A 25 -6.46 -31.62 8.29
C THR A 25 -7.91 -31.26 7.94
N ARG A 26 -8.79 -31.16 8.95
CA ARG A 26 -10.18 -30.74 8.78
C ARG A 26 -10.28 -29.32 8.20
N LEU A 27 -9.51 -28.38 8.74
CA LEU A 27 -9.45 -26.99 8.23
C LEU A 27 -8.98 -26.94 6.77
N MET A 28 -7.97 -27.74 6.39
CA MET A 28 -7.48 -27.79 5.00
C MET A 28 -8.52 -28.37 4.04
N VAL A 29 -9.20 -29.46 4.44
CA VAL A 29 -10.28 -30.09 3.67
C VAL A 29 -11.47 -29.13 3.50
N ASP A 30 -11.91 -28.48 4.57
CA ASP A 30 -13.02 -27.53 4.55
C ASP A 30 -12.72 -26.30 3.68
N THR A 31 -11.50 -25.77 3.77
CA THR A 31 -11.05 -24.67 2.91
C THR A 31 -10.99 -25.11 1.43
N GLY A 32 -10.52 -26.33 1.16
CA GLY A 32 -10.51 -26.93 -0.17
C GLY A 32 -11.92 -27.11 -0.75
N ARG A 33 -12.87 -27.63 0.04
CA ARG A 33 -14.28 -27.78 -0.31
C ARG A 33 -14.96 -26.42 -0.56
N PHE A 34 -14.66 -25.42 0.27
CA PHE A 34 -15.17 -24.05 0.09
C PHE A 34 -14.71 -23.46 -1.25
N VAL A 35 -13.43 -23.56 -1.59
CA VAL A 35 -12.88 -23.00 -2.84
C VAL A 35 -13.33 -23.78 -4.09
N SER A 36 -13.61 -25.08 -3.96
CA SER A 36 -14.03 -25.92 -5.10
C SER A 36 -15.55 -25.92 -5.35
N THR A 37 -16.34 -25.39 -4.42
CA THR A 37 -17.79 -25.27 -4.58
C THR A 37 -18.15 -24.02 -5.41
N PRO A 38 -19.05 -24.11 -6.41
CA PRO A 38 -19.49 -22.94 -7.19
C PRO A 38 -20.02 -21.79 -6.32
N LEU A 39 -20.73 -22.10 -5.23
CA LEU A 39 -21.20 -21.12 -4.24
C LEU A 39 -20.04 -20.44 -3.48
N GLY A 40 -18.98 -21.18 -3.17
CA GLY A 40 -17.81 -20.62 -2.50
C GLY A 40 -17.00 -19.70 -3.42
N LEU A 41 -16.83 -20.06 -4.69
CA LEU A 41 -16.28 -19.15 -5.71
C LEU A 41 -17.11 -17.88 -5.86
N ILE A 42 -18.43 -17.98 -5.90
CA ILE A 42 -19.34 -16.81 -5.94
C ILE A 42 -19.18 -15.97 -4.68
N SER A 43 -19.02 -16.58 -3.49
CA SER A 43 -18.82 -15.84 -2.25
C SER A 43 -17.48 -15.10 -2.21
N ILE A 44 -16.40 -15.69 -2.75
CA ILE A 44 -15.08 -15.06 -2.84
C ILE A 44 -15.12 -13.91 -3.85
N VAL A 45 -15.63 -14.15 -5.05
CA VAL A 45 -15.77 -13.10 -6.08
C VAL A 45 -16.71 -12.00 -5.60
N GLY A 46 -17.80 -12.36 -4.92
CA GLY A 46 -18.77 -11.44 -4.33
C GLY A 46 -18.17 -10.60 -3.20
N SER A 47 -17.36 -11.18 -2.32
CA SER A 47 -16.68 -10.43 -1.25
C SER A 47 -15.57 -9.53 -1.78
N ILE A 48 -14.81 -9.96 -2.79
CA ILE A 48 -13.86 -9.08 -3.50
C ILE A 48 -14.60 -7.94 -4.19
N ALA A 49 -15.69 -8.22 -4.92
CA ALA A 49 -16.50 -7.20 -5.57
C ALA A 49 -17.12 -6.23 -4.54
N MET A 50 -17.61 -6.72 -3.41
CA MET A 50 -18.16 -5.92 -2.32
C MET A 50 -17.09 -5.04 -1.67
N LEU A 51 -15.87 -5.55 -1.48
CA LEU A 51 -14.73 -4.77 -1.00
C LEU A 51 -14.33 -3.68 -2.01
N VAL A 52 -14.29 -4.00 -3.30
CA VAL A 52 -13.94 -3.03 -4.36
C VAL A 52 -15.02 -1.96 -4.50
N ILE A 53 -16.30 -2.34 -4.48
CA ILE A 53 -17.44 -1.41 -4.56
C ILE A 53 -17.52 -0.58 -3.29
N GLY A 54 -17.36 -1.19 -2.11
CA GLY A 54 -17.34 -0.51 -0.83
C GLY A 54 -16.17 0.47 -0.73
N TYR A 55 -14.97 0.07 -1.15
CA TYR A 55 -13.82 0.96 -1.26
C TYR A 55 -14.08 2.11 -2.24
N ARG A 56 -14.61 1.84 -3.44
CA ARG A 56 -14.98 2.88 -4.41
C ARG A 56 -16.01 3.86 -3.86
N TYR A 57 -17.07 3.35 -3.22
CA TYR A 57 -18.13 4.15 -2.61
C TYR A 57 -17.62 4.99 -1.42
N TYR A 58 -16.76 4.41 -0.59
CA TYR A 58 -16.19 5.12 0.54
C TYR A 58 -15.14 6.16 0.09
N SER A 59 -14.34 5.84 -0.92
CA SER A 59 -13.35 6.75 -1.51
C SER A 59 -13.97 7.89 -2.33
N SER A 60 -15.20 7.74 -2.83
CA SER A 60 -15.94 8.80 -3.51
C SER A 60 -16.63 9.79 -2.55
N THR A 61 -16.75 9.44 -1.26
CA THR A 61 -17.30 10.33 -0.24
C THR A 61 -16.19 11.24 0.34
N LYS A 62 -16.44 12.57 0.45
CA LYS A 62 -15.45 13.55 0.96
C LYS A 62 -14.85 13.15 2.31
N SER A 63 -15.67 12.65 3.25
CA SER A 63 -15.22 12.19 4.57
C SER A 63 -14.41 10.90 4.49
N GLY A 64 -14.78 9.98 3.60
CA GLY A 64 -14.09 8.71 3.43
C GLY A 64 -12.72 8.88 2.78
N ARG A 65 -12.60 9.77 1.78
CA ARG A 65 -11.31 10.14 1.19
C ARG A 65 -10.36 10.78 2.21
N ASN A 66 -10.84 11.72 3.03
CA ASN A 66 -10.04 12.32 4.10
C ASN A 66 -9.57 11.29 5.15
N PHE A 67 -10.40 10.31 5.50
CA PHE A 67 -10.05 9.27 6.46
C PHE A 67 -9.05 8.26 5.88
N LEU A 68 -9.29 7.77 4.65
CA LEU A 68 -8.39 6.87 3.94
C LEU A 68 -7.03 7.52 3.71
N ASP A 69 -6.98 8.76 3.22
CA ASP A 69 -5.74 9.50 2.99
C ASP A 69 -4.94 9.68 4.29
N LYS A 70 -5.63 9.92 5.42
CA LYS A 70 -5.00 10.02 6.74
C LYS A 70 -4.47 8.67 7.23
N ILE A 71 -5.19 7.56 6.96
CA ILE A 71 -4.73 6.21 7.30
C ILE A 71 -3.51 5.85 6.47
N PHE A 72 -3.57 6.04 5.14
CA PHE A 72 -2.46 5.73 4.24
C PHE A 72 -1.17 6.44 4.64
N LEU A 73 -1.25 7.70 5.09
CA LEU A 73 -0.10 8.44 5.62
C LEU A 73 0.45 7.91 6.95
N LYS A 74 -0.32 7.11 7.70
CA LYS A 74 0.07 6.52 9.00
C LYS A 74 0.55 5.07 8.91
N VAL A 75 0.28 4.36 7.81
CA VAL A 75 0.74 2.97 7.66
C VAL A 75 2.28 2.98 7.54
N PRO A 76 2.99 2.18 8.36
CA PRO A 76 4.45 2.12 8.29
C PRO A 76 4.90 1.68 6.88
N VAL A 77 5.99 2.30 6.40
CA VAL A 77 6.54 2.18 5.03
C VAL A 77 5.66 2.80 3.93
N PHE A 78 4.37 2.44 3.81
CA PHE A 78 3.49 2.98 2.76
C PHE A 78 3.18 4.47 2.91
N GLY A 79 3.06 4.97 4.14
CA GLY A 79 2.82 6.40 4.41
C GLY A 79 4.02 7.28 4.09
N ALA A 80 5.23 6.79 4.40
CA ALA A 80 6.48 7.47 4.06
C ALA A 80 6.71 7.49 2.55
N LEU A 81 6.43 6.37 1.87
CA LEU A 81 6.49 6.27 0.42
C LEU A 81 5.51 7.23 -0.25
N ASN A 82 4.23 7.22 0.15
CA ASN A 82 3.23 8.10 -0.43
C ASN A 82 3.59 9.57 -0.19
N THR A 83 4.03 9.93 1.02
CA THR A 83 4.50 11.29 1.32
C THR A 83 5.62 11.73 0.37
N LYS A 84 6.65 10.91 0.19
CA LYS A 84 7.78 11.22 -0.70
C LYS A 84 7.34 11.33 -2.16
N ILE A 85 6.42 10.48 -2.64
CA ILE A 85 5.82 10.59 -3.98
C ILE A 85 5.12 11.94 -4.17
N GLN A 86 4.32 12.40 -3.20
CA GLN A 86 3.65 13.70 -3.28
C GLN A 86 4.66 14.84 -3.33
N LEU A 87 5.73 14.76 -2.53
CA LEU A 87 6.80 15.78 -2.49
C LEU A 87 7.58 15.83 -3.81
N THR A 88 7.89 14.66 -4.41
CA THR A 88 8.50 14.57 -5.74
C THR A 88 7.61 15.21 -6.79
N GLN A 89 6.32 14.87 -6.84
CA GLN A 89 5.38 15.45 -7.80
C GLN A 89 5.23 16.95 -7.61
N LEU A 90 5.08 17.41 -6.36
CA LEU A 90 5.02 18.83 -6.03
C LEU A 90 6.25 19.56 -6.58
N ALA A 91 7.45 19.13 -6.19
CA ALA A 91 8.68 19.82 -6.55
C ALA A 91 8.94 19.77 -8.07
N ARG A 92 8.73 18.61 -8.71
CA ARG A 92 8.96 18.41 -10.15
C ARG A 92 8.00 19.23 -10.99
N LEU A 93 6.70 19.15 -10.71
CA LEU A 93 5.67 19.85 -11.48
C LEU A 93 5.78 21.36 -11.27
N THR A 94 5.99 21.83 -10.04
CA THR A 94 6.17 23.27 -9.79
C THR A 94 7.42 23.79 -10.49
N SER A 95 8.56 23.09 -10.43
CA SER A 95 9.78 23.47 -11.18
C SER A 95 9.50 23.60 -12.68
N MET A 96 8.90 22.58 -13.30
CA MET A 96 8.61 22.60 -14.74
C MET A 96 7.68 23.74 -15.17
N LEU A 97 6.64 24.03 -14.38
CA LEU A 97 5.71 25.12 -14.68
C LEU A 97 6.40 26.50 -14.52
N LEU A 98 7.22 26.67 -13.48
CA LEU A 98 7.98 27.90 -13.27
C LEU A 98 9.02 28.15 -14.37
N THR A 99 9.77 27.12 -14.79
CA THR A 99 10.72 27.22 -15.92
C THR A 99 9.99 27.55 -17.23
N SER A 100 8.71 27.16 -17.36
CA SER A 100 7.85 27.50 -18.49
C SER A 100 7.27 28.92 -18.41
N GLY A 101 7.61 29.70 -17.38
CA GLY A 101 7.15 31.07 -17.19
C GLY A 101 5.73 31.20 -16.62
N ILE A 102 5.15 30.11 -16.12
CA ILE A 102 3.81 30.14 -15.50
C ILE A 102 3.92 30.78 -14.11
N PRO A 103 3.05 31.75 -13.76
CA PRO A 103 3.06 32.37 -12.44
C PRO A 103 2.93 31.34 -11.32
N ILE A 104 3.66 31.56 -10.21
CA ILE A 104 3.71 30.60 -9.09
C ILE A 104 2.34 30.25 -8.52
N VAL A 105 1.41 31.21 -8.43
CA VAL A 105 0.06 30.99 -7.91
C VAL A 105 -0.70 30.00 -8.80
N ASP A 106 -0.63 30.17 -10.12
CA ASP A 106 -1.27 29.28 -11.09
C ASP A 106 -0.59 27.91 -11.08
N ALA A 107 0.74 27.88 -11.01
CA ALA A 107 1.49 26.64 -10.91
C ALA A 107 1.08 25.82 -9.69
N LEU A 108 0.94 26.44 -8.50
CA LEU A 108 0.53 25.76 -7.27
C LEU A 108 -0.91 25.22 -7.36
N ASN A 109 -1.82 25.93 -8.04
CA ASN A 109 -3.19 25.45 -8.26
C ASN A 109 -3.20 24.20 -9.16
N ILE A 110 -2.49 24.26 -10.30
CA ILE A 110 -2.37 23.14 -11.25
C ILE A 110 -1.74 21.92 -10.57
N VAL A 111 -0.65 22.12 -9.83
CA VAL A 111 0.03 21.03 -9.11
C VAL A 111 -0.89 20.44 -8.03
N GLY A 112 -1.63 21.27 -7.29
CA GLY A 112 -2.57 20.83 -6.26
C GLY A 112 -3.64 19.86 -6.79
N GLU A 113 -4.12 20.07 -8.02
CA GLU A 113 -5.08 19.17 -8.66
C GLU A 113 -4.46 17.83 -9.06
N SER A 114 -3.17 17.83 -9.44
CA SER A 114 -2.41 16.63 -9.82
C SER A 114 -2.08 15.73 -8.62
N LEU A 115 -1.93 16.29 -7.41
CA LEU A 115 -1.64 15.51 -6.21
C LEU A 115 -2.80 14.59 -5.83
N THR A 116 -2.47 13.33 -5.51
CA THR A 116 -3.47 12.29 -5.24
C THR A 116 -4.05 12.38 -3.82
N ASN A 117 -3.25 12.85 -2.85
CA ASN A 117 -3.63 12.98 -1.45
C ASN A 117 -4.25 14.36 -1.15
N VAL A 118 -5.44 14.35 -0.54
CA VAL A 118 -6.21 15.58 -0.27
C VAL A 118 -5.50 16.51 0.70
N HIS A 119 -4.69 16.01 1.64
CA HIS A 119 -3.98 16.87 2.58
C HIS A 119 -2.87 17.69 1.91
N PHE A 120 -2.17 17.12 0.93
CA PHE A 120 -1.18 17.85 0.15
C PHE A 120 -1.84 18.87 -0.80
N ARG A 121 -2.96 18.49 -1.43
CA ARG A 121 -3.78 19.41 -2.21
C ARG A 121 -4.23 20.63 -1.39
N ASN A 122 -4.81 20.40 -0.22
CA ASN A 122 -5.26 21.47 0.67
C ASN A 122 -4.08 22.36 1.13
N ALA A 123 -2.90 21.78 1.33
CA ALA A 123 -1.70 22.54 1.67
C ALA A 123 -1.25 23.45 0.51
N LEU A 124 -1.29 22.96 -0.73
CA LEU A 124 -0.98 23.75 -1.92
C LEU A 124 -2.02 24.82 -2.22
N GLU A 125 -3.32 24.53 -2.07
CA GLU A 125 -4.37 25.53 -2.20
C GLU A 125 -4.23 26.64 -1.15
N PHE A 126 -3.87 26.28 0.08
CA PHE A 126 -3.55 27.26 1.12
C PHE A 126 -2.30 28.08 0.76
N ALA A 127 -1.23 27.43 0.31
CA ALA A 127 -0.01 28.11 -0.10
C ALA A 127 -0.26 29.08 -1.27
N SER A 128 -1.00 28.66 -2.29
CA SER A 128 -1.40 29.49 -3.44
C SER A 128 -2.11 30.78 -2.99
N ARG A 129 -3.09 30.67 -2.07
CA ARG A 129 -3.80 31.85 -1.53
C ARG A 129 -2.90 32.78 -0.73
N GLU A 130 -1.94 32.27 0.03
CA GLU A 130 -1.04 33.08 0.84
C GLU A 130 0.03 33.75 -0.03
N VAL A 131 0.56 33.05 -1.02
CA VAL A 131 1.50 33.60 -2.01
C VAL A 131 0.84 34.70 -2.83
N GLY A 132 -0.44 34.54 -3.19
CA GLY A 132 -1.23 35.60 -3.84
C GLY A 132 -1.38 36.88 -3.01
N LYS A 133 -1.14 36.83 -1.70
CA LYS A 133 -1.12 38.00 -0.79
C LYS A 133 0.30 38.57 -0.60
N GLY A 134 1.30 38.02 -1.28
CA GLY A 134 2.70 38.43 -1.17
C GLY A 134 3.48 37.73 -0.03
N ILE A 135 2.93 36.66 0.56
CA ILE A 135 3.67 35.87 1.56
C ILE A 135 4.62 34.90 0.83
N PRO A 136 5.90 34.80 1.22
CA PRO A 136 6.83 33.84 0.61
C PRO A 136 6.33 32.39 0.71
N LEU A 137 6.48 31.59 -0.36
CA LEU A 137 5.99 30.22 -0.50
C LEU A 137 6.49 29.29 0.62
N ALA A 138 7.72 29.51 1.09
CA ALA A 138 8.29 28.74 2.19
C ALA A 138 7.41 28.76 3.46
N VAL A 139 6.78 29.90 3.74
CA VAL A 139 6.00 30.13 4.98
C VAL A 139 4.73 29.27 5.05
N PRO A 140 3.79 29.33 4.09
CA PRO A 140 2.59 28.50 4.15
C PRO A 140 2.90 27.01 4.04
N LEU A 141 3.95 26.61 3.31
CA LEU A 141 4.37 25.21 3.23
C LEU A 141 4.91 24.68 4.56
N SER A 142 5.68 25.48 5.29
CA SER A 142 6.20 25.10 6.63
C SER A 142 5.12 24.86 7.67
N LYS A 143 3.91 25.42 7.48
CA LYS A 143 2.76 25.20 8.38
C LYS A 143 2.10 23.84 8.16
N SER A 144 2.37 23.15 7.05
CA SER A 144 1.81 21.83 6.77
C SER A 144 2.57 20.75 7.54
N LYS A 145 1.84 19.91 8.28
CA LYS A 145 2.42 18.77 9.02
C LYS A 145 2.98 17.67 8.12
N TYR A 146 2.63 17.68 6.84
CA TYR A 146 3.00 16.66 5.86
C TYR A 146 4.18 17.08 4.99
N VAL A 147 4.55 18.37 5.03
CA VAL A 147 5.70 18.90 4.31
C VAL A 147 6.89 18.94 5.26
N PRO A 148 8.01 18.25 4.95
CA PRO A 148 9.21 18.29 5.76
C PRO A 148 9.80 19.71 5.83
N ILE A 149 10.35 20.08 6.98
CA ILE A 149 10.89 21.43 7.20
C ILE A 149 12.04 21.77 6.25
N ILE A 150 12.84 20.77 5.87
CA ILE A 150 13.96 20.92 4.93
C ILE A 150 13.47 21.38 3.55
N LEU A 151 12.28 20.94 3.12
CA LEU A 151 11.69 21.40 1.86
C LEU A 151 11.38 22.89 1.94
N SER A 152 10.72 23.35 3.01
CA SER A 152 10.41 24.78 3.18
C SER A 152 11.65 25.66 3.28
N GLN A 153 12.72 25.18 3.94
CA GLN A 153 13.98 25.93 4.07
C GLN A 153 14.73 26.06 2.75
N MET A 154 14.76 24.99 1.96
CA MET A 154 15.35 25.00 0.62
C MET A 154 14.56 25.96 -0.29
N ILE A 155 13.22 25.88 -0.27
CA ILE A 155 12.38 26.83 -1.01
C ILE A 155 12.66 28.28 -0.58
N ALA A 156 12.77 28.57 0.72
CA ALA A 156 13.10 29.92 1.19
C ALA A 156 14.42 30.42 0.58
N THR A 157 15.44 29.56 0.56
CA THR A 157 16.74 29.88 -0.05
C THR A 157 16.59 30.11 -1.57
N GLY A 158 15.76 29.32 -2.24
CA GLY A 158 15.45 29.49 -3.67
C GLY A 158 14.69 30.79 -3.97
N GLU A 159 13.77 31.20 -3.10
CA GLU A 159 13.04 32.48 -3.21
C GLU A 159 13.98 33.67 -3.00
N GLU A 160 14.85 33.62 -1.99
CA GLU A 160 15.83 34.68 -1.70
C GLU A 160 16.88 34.86 -2.81
N THR A 161 17.31 33.75 -3.42
CA THR A 161 18.30 33.75 -4.50
C THR A 161 17.71 33.90 -5.90
N GLY A 162 16.37 33.93 -6.01
CA GLY A 162 15.67 33.98 -7.30
C GLY A 162 15.83 32.72 -8.17
N LYS A 163 16.27 31.60 -7.57
CA LYS A 163 16.58 30.31 -8.23
C LYS A 163 15.61 29.21 -7.79
N LEU A 164 14.34 29.57 -7.63
CA LEU A 164 13.32 28.68 -7.09
C LEU A 164 13.12 27.42 -7.96
N ASP A 165 13.17 27.57 -9.28
CA ASP A 165 13.04 26.49 -10.25
C ASP A 165 14.18 25.46 -10.14
N GLU A 166 15.43 25.91 -10.04
CA GLU A 166 16.62 25.07 -9.83
C GLU A 166 16.57 24.30 -8.51
N VAL A 167 16.17 24.99 -7.42
CA VAL A 167 16.06 24.39 -6.09
C VAL A 167 14.94 23.34 -6.05
N LEU A 168 13.78 23.64 -6.65
CA LEU A 168 12.68 22.68 -6.75
C LEU A 168 13.07 21.46 -7.59
N LEU A 169 13.84 21.65 -8.67
CA LEU A 169 14.34 20.53 -9.47
C LEU A 169 15.28 19.62 -8.66
N SER A 170 16.15 20.21 -7.85
CA SER A 170 17.07 19.50 -6.96
C SER A 170 16.32 18.72 -5.88
N LEU A 171 15.31 19.34 -5.27
CA LEU A 171 14.42 18.69 -4.31
C LEU A 171 13.65 17.52 -4.95
N ALA A 172 13.15 17.70 -6.17
CA ALA A 172 12.44 16.64 -6.89
C ALA A 172 13.33 15.41 -7.08
N THR A 173 14.56 15.61 -7.55
CA THR A 173 15.55 14.53 -7.73
C THR A 173 15.92 13.87 -6.39
N TYR A 174 16.08 14.65 -5.32
CA TYR A 174 16.33 14.11 -3.98
C TYR A 174 15.20 13.19 -3.52
N TYR A 175 13.94 13.64 -3.58
CA TYR A 175 12.80 12.82 -3.15
C TYR A 175 12.54 11.64 -4.09
N GLU A 176 12.83 11.76 -5.38
CA GLU A 176 12.76 10.65 -6.33
C GLU A 176 13.75 9.53 -5.99
N ASN A 177 14.99 9.87 -5.62
CA ASN A 177 15.96 8.90 -5.13
C ASN A 177 15.46 8.18 -3.86
N GLU A 178 14.90 8.93 -2.92
CA GLU A 178 14.32 8.38 -1.69
C GLU A 178 13.12 7.44 -1.99
N VAL A 179 12.28 7.77 -2.97
CA VAL A 179 11.19 6.87 -3.43
C VAL A 179 11.78 5.58 -4.03
N ASN A 180 12.82 5.70 -4.86
CA ASN A 180 13.48 4.55 -5.49
C ASN A 180 14.13 3.64 -4.44
N GLU A 181 14.78 4.20 -3.42
CA GLU A 181 15.38 3.44 -2.32
C GLU A 181 14.33 2.68 -1.50
N ILE A 182 13.23 3.35 -1.12
CA ILE A 182 12.14 2.69 -0.38
C ILE A 182 11.53 1.57 -1.22
N THR A 183 11.31 1.81 -2.51
CA THR A 183 10.75 0.81 -3.43
C THR A 183 11.70 -0.38 -3.58
N ALA A 184 13.00 -0.14 -3.72
CA ALA A 184 14.00 -1.21 -3.77
C ALA A 184 14.04 -2.04 -2.48
N ASN A 185 13.95 -1.38 -1.32
CA ASN A 185 13.91 -2.05 -0.02
C ASN A 185 12.64 -2.88 0.16
N LEU A 186 11.49 -2.38 -0.30
CA LEU A 186 10.24 -3.14 -0.34
C LEU A 186 10.38 -4.40 -1.19
N THR A 187 10.98 -4.30 -2.37
CA THR A 187 11.24 -5.46 -3.24
C THR A 187 12.16 -6.48 -2.57
N LYS A 188 13.23 -6.03 -1.88
CA LYS A 188 14.12 -6.92 -1.12
C LYS A 188 13.41 -7.65 0.01
N LEU A 189 12.43 -7.03 0.66
CA LEU A 189 11.64 -7.65 1.72
C LEU A 189 10.63 -8.69 1.18
N MET A 190 10.29 -8.66 -0.11
CA MET A 190 9.40 -9.68 -0.70
C MET A 190 10.03 -11.07 -0.69
N GLU A 191 11.34 -11.18 -0.88
CA GLU A 191 12.05 -12.46 -0.93
C GLU A 191 11.90 -13.29 0.37
N PRO A 192 12.24 -12.78 1.58
CA PRO A 192 12.04 -13.53 2.81
C PRO A 192 10.57 -13.79 3.12
N ILE A 193 9.65 -12.90 2.73
CA ILE A 193 8.20 -13.13 2.91
C ILE A 193 7.75 -14.31 2.05
N ILE A 194 8.15 -14.36 0.79
CA ILE A 194 7.83 -15.47 -0.12
C ILE A 194 8.42 -16.78 0.43
N LEU A 195 9.67 -16.75 0.91
CA LEU A 195 10.31 -17.93 1.51
C LEU A 195 9.56 -18.42 2.75
N LEU A 196 9.13 -17.52 3.64
CA LEU A 196 8.33 -17.87 4.81
C LEU A 196 6.97 -18.47 4.43
N VAL A 197 6.29 -17.91 3.41
CA VAL A 197 5.00 -18.41 2.93
C VAL A 197 5.17 -19.80 2.31
N VAL A 198 6.12 -19.98 1.39
CA VAL A 198 6.38 -21.27 0.73
C VAL A 198 6.86 -22.31 1.74
N GLY A 199 7.81 -21.95 2.60
CA GLY A 199 8.30 -22.83 3.66
C GLY A 199 7.20 -23.23 4.65
N GLY A 200 6.35 -22.29 5.04
CA GLY A 200 5.18 -22.55 5.88
C GLY A 200 4.18 -23.51 5.22
N LEU A 201 3.88 -23.31 3.93
CA LEU A 201 3.02 -24.21 3.16
C LEU A 201 3.60 -25.62 3.09
N VAL A 202 4.88 -25.76 2.78
CA VAL A 202 5.57 -27.06 2.73
C VAL A 202 5.58 -27.72 4.11
N GLY A 203 5.83 -26.96 5.18
CA GLY A 203 5.79 -27.46 6.56
C GLY A 203 4.41 -27.96 6.97
N ILE A 204 3.36 -27.21 6.65
CA ILE A 204 1.97 -27.63 6.90
C ILE A 204 1.64 -28.91 6.14
N LEU A 205 2.04 -29.02 4.87
CA LEU A 205 1.85 -30.23 4.08
C LEU A 205 2.58 -31.44 4.66
N ALA A 206 3.83 -31.25 5.11
CA ALA A 206 4.60 -32.31 5.74
C ALA A 206 3.92 -32.81 7.02
N ILE A 207 3.48 -31.90 7.90
CA ILE A 207 2.77 -32.26 9.13
C ILE A 207 1.44 -32.98 8.82
N ALA A 208 0.67 -32.48 7.84
CA ALA A 208 -0.59 -33.06 7.45
C ALA A 208 -0.46 -34.51 6.93
N ILE A 209 0.68 -34.86 6.30
CA ILE A 209 0.96 -36.22 5.82
C ILE A 209 1.53 -37.10 6.94
N TYR A 210 2.48 -36.60 7.74
CA TYR A 210 3.17 -37.40 8.74
C TYR A 210 2.31 -37.73 9.97
N LEU A 211 1.47 -36.80 10.42
CA LEU A 211 0.64 -36.97 11.61
C LEU A 211 -0.29 -38.20 11.54
N PRO A 212 -1.06 -38.42 10.45
CA PRO A 212 -1.84 -39.66 10.26
C PRO A 212 -1.01 -40.94 10.39
N ILE A 213 0.16 -40.98 9.73
CA ILE A 213 1.02 -42.17 9.70
C ILE A 213 1.50 -42.50 11.11
N TYR A 214 1.90 -41.48 11.88
CA TYR A 214 2.33 -41.65 13.25
C TYR A 214 1.21 -42.18 14.15
N GLN A 215 0.00 -41.62 14.02
CA GLN A 215 -1.17 -42.07 14.79
C GLN A 215 -1.55 -43.52 14.46
N ILE A 216 -1.52 -43.93 13.19
CA ILE A 216 -1.78 -45.32 12.79
C ILE A 216 -0.75 -46.28 13.42
N GLY A 217 0.51 -45.86 13.56
CA GLY A 217 1.56 -46.65 14.19
C GLY A 217 1.32 -46.97 15.68
N GLU A 218 0.64 -46.09 16.42
CA GLU A 218 0.24 -46.35 17.81
C GLU A 218 -0.94 -47.32 17.92
N PHE A 219 -1.84 -47.37 16.94
CA PHE A 219 -3.00 -48.28 16.94
C PHE A 219 -2.66 -49.73 16.57
N VAL A 220 -1.42 -50.02 16.13
CA VAL A 220 -0.97 -51.35 15.67
C VAL A 220 -0.09 -52.06 16.72
N GLN A 221 0.07 -51.49 17.92
CA GLN A 221 0.62 -52.16 19.11
C GLN A 221 -0.50 -52.56 20.08
#